data_AF-A0A2H6JT27-F1
#
_entry.id   AF-A0A2H6JT27-F1
#
_cell.length_a   1.000
_cell.length_b   1.000
_cell.length_c   1.000
_cell.angle_alpha   90.00
_cell.angle_beta   90.00
_cell.angle_gamma   90.00
#
_symmetry.space_group_name_H-M   'P 1'
#
loop_
_entity.id
_entity.type
_entity.pdbx_description
1 polymer ?
#
loop_
_entity_poly.entity_id
_entity_poly.type
_entity_poly.pdbx_seq_one_letter_code
_entity_poly.pdbx_strand_id
1 'polypeptide(L)'
;MDLDTRMYITYGTSFQSEKAAFIKAVVMAESAGLTSIRLDRYYSAQMYVKLMKEKFGDDVMMYLIPKKNATVKGPWKWKQMLQRFVNDTHTYLREYFRRNQSESGISEDRIDTADFCTVLWHNLFWIG
;
A
#
# COMPACT_ATOMS: atom_id res chain seq x y z
N MET A 1 -11.27 0.85 -2.12
CA MET A 1 -12.19 -0.16 -2.66
C MET A 1 -12.12 -1.36 -1.76
N ASP A 2 -13.27 -1.83 -1.29
CA ASP A 2 -13.36 -3.11 -0.61
C ASP A 2 -13.17 -4.24 -1.62
N LEU A 3 -12.29 -5.19 -1.32
CA LEU A 3 -11.92 -6.23 -2.27
C LEU A 3 -12.96 -7.36 -2.34
N ASP A 4 -13.73 -7.54 -1.27
CA ASP A 4 -14.74 -8.60 -1.19
C ASP A 4 -16.03 -8.18 -1.90
N THR A 5 -16.54 -6.98 -1.60
CA THR A 5 -17.77 -6.44 -2.22
C THR A 5 -17.53 -5.70 -3.53
N ARG A 6 -16.27 -5.39 -3.87
CA ARG A 6 -15.89 -4.51 -4.99
C ARG A 6 -16.53 -3.11 -4.92
N MET A 7 -16.89 -2.66 -3.72
CA MET A 7 -17.49 -1.34 -3.52
C MET A 7 -16.47 -0.30 -3.08
N TYR A 8 -16.68 0.96 -3.48
CA TYR A 8 -15.93 2.07 -2.93
C TYR A 8 -16.55 2.49 -1.59
N ILE A 9 -15.84 2.22 -0.50
CA ILE A 9 -16.25 2.65 0.85
C ILE A 9 -16.11 4.17 1.00
N THR A 10 -15.02 4.73 0.48
CA THR A 10 -14.73 6.16 0.53
C THR A 10 -14.17 6.67 -0.79
N TYR A 11 -14.38 7.96 -1.03
CA TYR A 11 -13.84 8.68 -2.16
C TYR A 11 -13.46 10.10 -1.72
N GLY A 12 -12.59 10.75 -2.49
CA GLY A 12 -12.24 12.13 -2.26
C GLY A 12 -12.11 12.85 -3.58
N THR A 13 -12.56 14.11 -3.64
CA THR A 13 -12.47 14.95 -4.83
C THR A 13 -11.78 16.27 -4.49
N SER A 14 -10.94 16.72 -5.42
CA SER A 14 -10.24 17.99 -5.32
C SER A 14 -9.91 18.51 -6.70
N PHE A 15 -10.14 19.81 -6.92
CA PHE A 15 -9.73 20.51 -8.14
C PHE A 15 -8.29 21.04 -8.08
N GLN A 16 -7.62 20.92 -6.91
CA GLN A 16 -6.28 21.45 -6.70
C GLN A 16 -5.18 20.40 -6.87
N SER A 17 -5.37 19.19 -6.32
CA SER A 17 -4.38 18.12 -6.42
C SER A 17 -4.98 16.77 -6.03
N GLU A 18 -4.42 15.71 -6.62
CA GLU A 18 -4.71 14.31 -6.26
C GLU A 18 -4.39 14.01 -4.79
N LYS A 19 -3.30 14.60 -4.26
CA LYS A 19 -2.95 14.50 -2.83
C LYS A 19 -4.06 15.02 -1.92
N ALA A 20 -4.71 16.13 -2.28
CA ALA A 20 -5.81 16.67 -1.48
C ALA A 20 -7.06 15.77 -1.56
N ALA A 21 -7.35 15.19 -2.73
CA ALA A 21 -8.41 14.19 -2.89
C ALA A 21 -8.13 12.95 -2.01
N PHE A 22 -6.89 12.45 -2.02
CA PHE A 22 -6.44 11.34 -1.19
C PHE A 22 -6.64 11.61 0.31
N ILE A 23 -6.20 12.77 0.82
CA ILE A 23 -6.35 13.11 2.24
C ILE A 23 -7.83 13.14 2.64
N LYS A 24 -8.71 13.69 1.82
CA LYS A 24 -10.16 13.68 2.09
C LYS A 24 -10.72 12.26 2.17
N ALA A 25 -10.31 11.37 1.26
CA ALA A 25 -10.73 9.97 1.28
C ALA A 25 -10.27 9.23 2.54
N VAL A 26 -9.05 9.55 3.02
CA VAL A 26 -8.47 8.99 4.25
C VAL A 26 -9.26 9.43 5.48
N VAL A 27 -9.60 10.72 5.58
CA VAL A 27 -10.41 11.24 6.70
C VAL A 27 -11.79 10.59 6.73
N MET A 28 -12.43 10.39 5.57
CA MET A 28 -13.71 9.67 5.53
C MET A 28 -13.54 8.22 6.01
N ALA A 29 -12.42 7.58 5.67
CA ALA A 29 -12.16 6.19 5.99
C ALA A 29 -11.98 5.94 7.50
N GLU A 30 -11.60 6.95 8.29
CA GLU A 30 -11.49 6.84 9.76
C GLU A 30 -12.81 6.39 10.40
N SER A 31 -13.94 6.85 9.86
CA SER A 31 -15.27 6.48 10.36
C SER A 31 -15.77 5.10 9.88
N ALA A 32 -15.09 4.46 8.93
CA ALA A 32 -15.57 3.26 8.27
C ALA A 32 -15.20 1.94 8.98
N GLY A 33 -14.41 1.98 10.07
CA GLY A 33 -14.07 0.79 10.85
C GLY A 33 -13.25 -0.24 10.05
N LEU A 34 -12.15 0.20 9.43
CA LEU A 34 -11.33 -0.65 8.55
C LEU A 34 -10.47 -1.64 9.33
N THR A 35 -10.37 -2.88 8.85
CA THR A 35 -9.48 -3.92 9.41
C THR A 35 -8.11 -3.95 8.70
N SER A 36 -8.09 -3.62 7.41
CA SER A 36 -6.87 -3.53 6.62
C SER A 36 -6.98 -2.47 5.54
N ILE A 37 -5.84 -1.88 5.18
CA ILE A 37 -5.73 -0.82 4.18
C ILE A 37 -4.61 -1.17 3.22
N ARG A 38 -4.87 -1.03 1.93
CA ARG A 38 -3.82 -1.06 0.91
C ARG A 38 -3.53 0.35 0.42
N LEU A 39 -2.25 0.73 0.43
CA LEU A 39 -1.81 1.97 -0.20
C LEU A 39 -1.41 1.73 -1.64
N ASP A 40 -1.71 2.73 -2.47
CA ASP A 40 -1.27 2.75 -3.85
C ASP A 40 0.26 2.93 -3.96
N ARG A 41 0.86 2.50 -5.08
CA ARG A 41 2.29 2.65 -5.38
C ARG A 41 2.77 4.08 -5.19
N TYR A 42 1.98 5.09 -5.56
CA TYR A 42 2.36 6.50 -5.39
C TYR A 42 2.43 6.92 -3.91
N TYR A 43 1.59 6.32 -3.06
CA TYR A 43 1.48 6.55 -1.62
C TYR A 43 2.25 5.52 -0.77
N SER A 44 2.99 4.59 -1.39
CA SER A 44 3.90 3.64 -0.72
C SER A 44 5.19 4.27 -0.21
N ALA A 45 5.08 5.23 0.71
CA ALA A 45 6.24 5.88 1.34
C ALA A 45 6.05 6.02 2.85
N GLN A 46 7.16 6.10 3.59
CA GLN A 46 7.19 6.17 5.05
C GLN A 46 6.30 7.27 5.65
N MET A 47 6.24 8.43 4.99
CA MET A 47 5.39 9.54 5.39
C MET A 47 3.91 9.14 5.44
N TYR A 48 3.43 8.39 4.45
CA TYR A 48 2.05 7.94 4.40
C TYR A 48 1.78 6.81 5.38
N VAL A 49 2.75 5.95 5.64
CA VAL A 49 2.65 4.91 6.67
C VAL A 49 2.54 5.51 8.06
N LYS A 50 3.28 6.59 8.31
CA LYS A 50 3.15 7.38 9.53
C LYS A 50 1.76 8.02 9.62
N LEU A 51 1.28 8.67 8.55
CA LEU A 51 -0.05 9.25 8.49
C LEU A 51 -1.15 8.21 8.78
N MET A 52 -1.07 7.04 8.14
CA MET A 52 -2.05 5.97 8.34
C MET A 52 -2.02 5.44 9.77
N LYS A 53 -0.84 5.28 10.37
CA LYS A 53 -0.72 4.92 11.78
C LYS A 53 -1.37 5.98 12.70
N GLU A 54 -1.18 7.27 12.40
CA GLU A 54 -1.79 8.35 13.18
C GLU A 54 -3.32 8.37 13.06
N LYS A 55 -3.86 8.01 11.88
CA LYS A 55 -5.31 8.03 11.62
C LYS A 55 -6.05 6.77 12.06
N PHE A 56 -5.45 5.61 11.84
CA PHE A 56 -6.10 4.31 12.02
C PHE A 56 -5.53 3.49 13.19
N GLY A 57 -4.45 3.96 13.83
CA GLY A 57 -3.79 3.23 14.90
C GLY A 57 -2.94 2.05 14.41
N ASP A 58 -2.53 1.20 15.35
CA ASP A 58 -1.69 0.03 15.07
C ASP A 58 -2.50 -1.24 14.73
N ASP A 59 -3.81 -1.24 14.96
CA ASP A 59 -4.66 -2.43 14.76
C ASP A 59 -4.97 -2.69 13.27
N VAL A 60 -4.90 -1.64 12.44
CA VAL A 60 -5.17 -1.76 11.01
C VAL A 60 -3.97 -2.31 10.26
N MET A 61 -4.20 -3.40 9.52
CA MET A 61 -3.17 -4.06 8.73
C MET A 61 -2.91 -3.30 7.44
N MET A 62 -1.67 -2.83 7.26
CA MET A 62 -1.28 -2.10 6.06
C MET A 62 -0.56 -3.01 5.07
N TYR A 63 -1.07 -3.05 3.83
CA TYR A 63 -0.42 -3.67 2.68
C TYR A 63 0.12 -2.59 1.75
N LEU A 64 1.43 -2.59 1.52
CA LEU A 64 2.03 -1.79 0.47
C LEU A 64 3.20 -2.52 -0.15
N ILE A 65 3.44 -2.18 -1.41
CA ILE A 65 4.65 -2.54 -2.11
C ILE A 65 5.60 -1.35 -2.00
N PRO A 66 6.78 -1.47 -1.36
CA PRO A 66 7.70 -0.34 -1.19
C PRO A 66 8.11 0.26 -2.54
N LYS A 67 8.59 1.50 -2.60
CA LYS A 67 9.21 2.00 -3.84
C LYS A 67 10.60 1.38 -4.05
N LYS A 68 11.10 1.37 -5.29
CA LYS A 68 12.42 0.80 -5.65
C LYS A 68 13.56 1.41 -4.83
N ASN A 69 13.43 2.69 -4.47
CA ASN A 69 14.36 3.46 -3.65
C ASN A 69 13.93 3.59 -2.17
N ALA A 70 13.03 2.72 -1.70
CA ALA A 70 12.55 2.77 -0.33
C ALA A 70 13.68 2.41 0.64
N THR A 71 13.88 3.26 1.66
CA THR A 71 14.87 3.00 2.70
C THR A 71 14.28 2.21 3.86
N VAL A 72 15.09 1.35 4.48
CA VAL A 72 14.71 0.55 5.66
C VAL A 72 14.67 1.39 6.94
N LYS A 73 15.39 2.53 6.96
CA LYS A 73 15.35 3.49 8.07
C LYS A 73 13.96 4.11 8.15
N GLY A 74 13.29 4.07 9.31
CA GLY A 74 11.96 4.66 9.44
C GLY A 74 11.23 4.22 10.71
N PRO A 75 9.94 4.59 10.84
CA PRO A 75 9.11 4.23 11.98
C PRO A 75 9.04 2.72 12.21
N TRP A 76 8.78 2.27 13.43
CA TRP A 76 8.71 0.85 13.76
C TRP A 76 7.70 0.08 12.90
N LYS A 77 6.52 0.67 12.68
CA LYS A 77 5.47 0.10 11.83
C LYS A 77 5.92 -0.11 10.38
N TRP A 78 6.77 0.79 9.85
CA TRP A 78 7.38 0.65 8.53
C TRP A 78 8.32 -0.55 8.48
N LYS A 79 9.17 -0.71 9.50
CA LYS A 79 10.09 -1.86 9.59
C LYS A 79 9.34 -3.18 9.72
N GLN A 80 8.31 -3.25 10.58
CA GLN A 80 7.47 -4.44 10.73
C GLN A 80 6.79 -4.82 9.41
N MET A 81 6.30 -3.84 8.67
CA MET A 81 5.69 -4.06 7.37
C MET A 81 6.71 -4.54 6.33
N LEU A 82 7.91 -3.94 6.27
CA LEU A 82 8.98 -4.43 5.39
C LEU A 82 9.36 -5.88 5.72
N GLN A 83 9.51 -6.19 7.01
CA GLN A 83 9.79 -7.55 7.47
C GLN A 83 8.67 -8.52 7.07
N ARG A 84 7.41 -8.11 7.19
CA ARG A 84 6.26 -8.93 6.78
C ARG A 84 6.20 -9.11 5.27
N PHE A 85 6.53 -8.08 4.49
CA PHE A 85 6.62 -8.17 3.04
C PHE A 85 7.67 -9.20 2.61
N VAL A 86 8.83 -9.23 3.29
CA VAL A 86 9.90 -10.21 3.03
C VAL A 86 9.48 -11.61 3.43
N ASN A 87 8.92 -11.78 4.64
CA ASN A 87 8.56 -13.08 5.17
C ASN A 87 7.34 -13.68 4.47
N ASP A 88 6.45 -12.84 3.93
CA ASP A 88 5.18 -13.25 3.32
C ASP A 88 4.94 -12.51 1.99
N THR A 89 5.94 -12.57 1.11
CA THR A 89 5.89 -11.93 -0.21
C THR A 89 4.71 -12.44 -1.04
N HIS A 90 4.38 -13.73 -0.91
CA HIS A 90 3.28 -14.34 -1.66
C HIS A 90 1.92 -13.74 -1.29
N THR A 91 1.63 -13.49 -0.01
CA THR A 91 0.37 -12.84 0.38
C THR A 91 0.31 -11.41 -0.12
N TYR A 92 1.41 -10.65 -0.05
CA TYR A 92 1.46 -9.29 -0.59
C TYR A 92 1.22 -9.26 -2.11
N LEU A 93 1.83 -10.19 -2.85
CA LEU A 93 1.61 -10.32 -4.29
C LEU A 93 0.20 -10.77 -4.63
N ARG A 94 -0.35 -11.76 -3.92
CA ARG A 94 -1.74 -12.22 -4.09
C ARG A 94 -2.71 -11.05 -3.91
N GLU A 95 -2.51 -10.30 -2.84
CA GLU A 95 -3.30 -9.12 -2.51
C GLU A 95 -3.16 -8.05 -3.61
N TYR A 96 -1.95 -7.75 -4.08
CA TYR A 96 -1.72 -6.86 -5.21
C TYR A 96 -2.46 -7.33 -6.49
N PHE A 97 -2.32 -8.60 -6.86
CA PHE A 97 -2.98 -9.16 -8.04
C PHE A 97 -4.51 -9.19 -7.93
N ARG A 98 -5.08 -9.35 -6.74
CA ARG A 98 -6.54 -9.24 -6.53
C ARG A 98 -7.08 -7.87 -6.93
N ARG A 99 -6.34 -6.79 -6.63
CA ARG A 99 -6.68 -5.44 -7.09
C ARG A 99 -6.39 -5.27 -8.58
N ASN A 100 -5.24 -5.76 -9.06
CA ASN A 100 -4.92 -5.68 -10.47
C ASN A 100 -6.04 -6.33 -11.28
N GLN A 101 -6.53 -7.52 -10.94
CA GLN A 101 -7.68 -8.14 -11.62
C GLN A 101 -8.97 -7.30 -11.55
N SER A 102 -9.16 -6.51 -10.51
CA SER A 102 -10.29 -5.57 -10.40
C SER A 102 -10.10 -4.30 -11.25
N GLU A 103 -8.88 -3.91 -11.57
CA GLU A 103 -8.52 -2.71 -12.36
C GLU A 103 -8.12 -3.06 -13.81
N SER A 104 -7.73 -4.32 -14.09
CA SER A 104 -7.23 -4.89 -15.35
C SER A 104 -8.29 -5.04 -16.43
N GLY A 105 -9.45 -4.41 -16.28
CA GLY A 105 -10.27 -4.11 -17.46
C GLY A 105 -9.50 -3.23 -18.46
N ILE A 106 -8.44 -2.52 -18.05
CA ILE A 106 -7.76 -1.50 -18.88
C ILE A 106 -6.21 -1.46 -18.66
N SER A 107 -5.47 -2.46 -19.15
CA SER A 107 -4.00 -2.45 -19.46
C SER A 107 -2.96 -3.05 -18.46
N GLU A 108 -1.83 -3.49 -19.04
CA GLU A 108 -0.86 -4.49 -18.58
C GLU A 108 0.28 -3.94 -17.69
N ASP A 109 0.22 -4.16 -16.38
CA ASP A 109 1.28 -3.76 -15.41
C ASP A 109 2.07 -4.96 -14.81
N ARG A 110 2.08 -6.10 -15.51
CA ARG A 110 2.62 -7.38 -14.99
C ARG A 110 4.16 -7.48 -15.03
N ILE A 111 4.81 -6.87 -16.01
CA ILE A 111 6.27 -7.00 -16.24
C ILE A 111 7.05 -6.11 -15.25
N ASP A 112 6.63 -4.86 -15.09
CA ASP A 112 7.23 -3.90 -14.15
C ASP A 112 7.23 -4.40 -12.69
N THR A 113 6.21 -5.17 -12.32
CA THR A 113 6.07 -5.75 -10.98
C THR A 113 7.11 -6.84 -10.71
N ALA A 114 7.43 -7.67 -11.72
CA ALA A 114 8.41 -8.75 -11.58
C ALA A 114 9.85 -8.23 -11.43
N ASP A 115 10.22 -7.24 -12.24
CA ASP A 115 11.53 -6.58 -12.15
C ASP A 115 11.69 -5.82 -10.83
N PHE A 116 10.61 -5.18 -10.36
CA PHE A 116 10.60 -4.51 -9.08
C PHE A 116 10.80 -5.48 -7.89
N CYS A 117 10.08 -6.61 -7.85
CA CYS A 117 10.23 -7.61 -6.80
C CYS A 117 11.65 -8.16 -6.75
N THR A 118 12.28 -8.35 -7.91
CA THR A 118 13.66 -8.82 -8.04
C THR A 118 14.65 -7.82 -7.44
N VAL A 119 14.52 -6.53 -7.77
CA VAL A 119 15.40 -5.48 -7.21
C VAL A 119 15.18 -5.30 -5.70
N LEU A 120 13.93 -5.38 -5.23
CA LEU A 120 13.66 -5.22 -3.82
C LEU A 120 14.21 -6.41 -3.01
N TRP A 121 14.04 -7.64 -3.50
CA TRP A 121 14.65 -8.83 -2.89
C TRP A 121 16.17 -8.74 -2.87
N HIS A 122 16.80 -8.29 -3.95
CA HIS A 122 18.24 -8.08 -3.99
C HIS A 122 18.70 -7.10 -2.90
N ASN A 123 18.00 -5.97 -2.72
CA ASN A 123 18.35 -5.00 -1.68
C ASN A 123 18.11 -5.50 -0.25
N LEU A 124 17.14 -6.39 -0.06
CA LEU A 124 16.80 -6.96 1.25
C LEU A 124 17.77 -8.07 1.68
N PHE A 125 18.26 -8.89 0.74
CA PHE A 125 19.29 -9.90 1.02
C PHE A 125 20.65 -9.29 1.41
N TRP A 126 20.97 -8.09 0.93
CA TRP A 126 22.18 -7.35 1.31
C TRP A 126 22.12 -6.70 2.71
N ILE A 127 20.99 -6.82 3.42
CA ILE A 127 20.81 -6.35 4.80
C ILE A 127 20.96 -7.50 5.81
N GLY A 128 21.23 -8.72 5.32
CA GLY A 128 21.61 -9.89 6.14
C GLY A 128 23.10 -9.95 6.44
#